data_AF-A0A370Q8K5-F1
#
_entry.id   AF-A0A370Q8K5-F1
#
_cell.length_a   1.000
_cell.length_b   1.000
_cell.length_c   1.000
_cell.angle_alpha   90.00
_cell.angle_beta   90.00
_cell.angle_gamma   90.00
#
_symmetry.space_group_name_H-M   'P 1'
#
loop_
_entity.id
_entity.type
_entity.pdbx_description
1 polymer ?
#
loop_
_entity_poly.entity_id
_entity_poly.type
_entity_poly.pdbx_seq_one_letter_code
_entity_poly.pdbx_strand_id
1 'polypeptide(L)'
;MSCFSMYIGLKLNIMEQAKYEQMQTMLNKLEDVKNSQESIIDKINHIITDLFQNPDKDLEKVMEEAHQRASDNVDNIREAMEEYEIKFNKAQQA
;
A
#
# COMPACT_ATOMS: atom_id res chain seq x y z
N MET A 1 -42.88 -2.65 -14.91
CA MET A 1 -41.73 -1.89 -14.40
C MET A 1 -41.86 -0.44 -14.88
N SER A 2 -41.98 0.53 -13.98
CA SER A 2 -42.11 1.96 -14.33
C SER A 2 -40.74 2.56 -14.68
N CYS A 3 -40.70 3.53 -15.61
CA CYS A 3 -39.50 4.29 -15.97
C CYS A 3 -38.80 4.92 -14.75
N PHE A 4 -39.58 5.26 -13.71
CA PHE A 4 -39.06 5.78 -12.43
C PHE A 4 -38.27 4.72 -11.64
N SER A 5 -38.73 3.47 -11.66
CA SER A 5 -38.01 2.34 -11.02
C SER A 5 -36.70 2.04 -11.74
N MET A 6 -36.65 2.25 -13.06
CA MET A 6 -35.44 2.05 -13.87
C MET A 6 -34.39 3.15 -13.60
N TYR A 7 -34.83 4.41 -13.47
CA TYR A 7 -33.94 5.54 -13.17
C TYR A 7 -33.28 5.42 -11.79
N ILE A 8 -34.05 5.04 -10.76
CA ILE A 8 -33.51 4.81 -9.41
C ILE A 8 -32.47 3.67 -9.43
N GLY A 9 -32.77 2.57 -10.11
CA GLY A 9 -31.84 1.44 -10.24
C GLY A 9 -30.53 1.83 -10.94
N LEU A 10 -30.60 2.64 -12.00
CA LEU A 10 -29.41 3.13 -12.71
C LEU A 10 -28.57 4.06 -11.84
N LYS A 11 -29.19 4.98 -11.08
CA LYS A 11 -28.47 5.90 -10.18
C LYS A 11 -27.77 5.18 -9.03
N LEU A 12 -28.38 4.14 -8.48
CA LEU A 12 -27.78 3.32 -7.41
C LEU A 12 -26.52 2.60 -7.93
N ASN A 13 -26.59 2.02 -9.13
CA ASN A 13 -25.46 1.29 -9.72
C ASN A 13 -24.24 2.19 -9.96
N ILE A 14 -24.45 3.40 -10.49
CA ILE A 14 -23.37 4.38 -10.70
C ILE A 14 -22.70 4.79 -9.38
N MET A 15 -23.47 4.96 -8.31
CA MET A 15 -22.94 5.36 -7.00
C MET A 15 -22.09 4.25 -6.36
N GLU A 16 -22.53 3.00 -6.48
CA GLU A 16 -21.78 1.83 -6.04
C GLU A 16 -20.47 1.68 -6.83
N GLN A 17 -20.51 1.82 -8.16
CA GLN A 17 -19.31 1.75 -8.98
C GLN A 17 -18.26 2.80 -8.61
N ALA A 18 -18.67 4.05 -8.38
CA ALA A 18 -17.78 5.13 -7.97
C ALA A 18 -17.11 4.85 -6.60
N LYS A 19 -17.84 4.21 -5.68
CA LYS A 19 -17.32 3.79 -4.38
C LYS A 19 -16.25 2.71 -4.52
N TYR A 20 -16.46 1.72 -5.37
CA TYR A 20 -15.46 0.67 -5.63
C TYR A 20 -14.20 1.22 -6.30
N GLU A 21 -14.34 2.12 -7.26
CA GLU A 21 -13.20 2.79 -7.91
C GLU A 21 -12.36 3.58 -6.89
N GLN A 22 -13.01 4.28 -5.96
CA GLN A 22 -12.31 4.98 -4.87
C GLN A 22 -11.56 4.00 -3.96
N MET A 23 -12.16 2.87 -3.63
CA MET A 23 -11.51 1.86 -2.80
C MET A 23 -10.31 1.22 -3.50
N GLN A 24 -10.44 0.85 -4.78
CA GLN A 24 -9.32 0.33 -5.58
C GLN A 24 -8.20 1.37 -5.70
N THR A 25 -8.55 2.64 -5.91
CA THR A 25 -7.56 3.73 -5.96
C THR A 25 -6.77 3.84 -4.66
N MET A 26 -7.40 3.55 -3.50
CA MET A 26 -6.71 3.54 -2.22
C MET A 26 -5.72 2.38 -2.11
N LEU A 27 -6.11 1.17 -2.54
CA LEU A 27 -5.21 0.01 -2.56
C LEU A 27 -3.97 0.26 -3.42
N ASN A 28 -4.15 0.82 -4.63
CA ASN A 28 -3.04 1.16 -5.50
C ASN A 28 -2.07 2.17 -4.83
N LYS A 29 -2.60 3.18 -4.12
CA LYS A 29 -1.77 4.14 -3.39
C LYS A 29 -0.99 3.49 -2.23
N LEU A 30 -1.60 2.53 -1.52
CA LEU A 30 -0.91 1.78 -0.47
C LEU A 30 0.20 0.91 -1.07
N GLU A 31 -0.05 0.26 -2.20
CA GLU A 31 0.94 -0.51 -2.94
C GLU A 31 2.12 0.38 -3.39
N ASP A 32 1.86 1.57 -3.92
CA ASP A 32 2.90 2.53 -4.30
C ASP A 32 3.79 2.93 -3.10
N VAL A 33 3.19 3.11 -1.92
CA VAL A 33 3.96 3.42 -0.69
C VAL A 33 4.83 2.23 -0.29
N LYS A 34 4.28 1.00 -0.31
CA LYS A 34 5.02 -0.24 -0.01
C LYS A 34 6.22 -0.42 -0.95
N ASN A 35 5.99 -0.30 -2.25
CA ASN A 35 7.03 -0.41 -3.28
C ASN A 35 8.13 0.66 -3.09
N SER A 36 7.75 1.85 -2.62
CA SER A 36 8.70 2.92 -2.28
C SER A 36 9.56 2.55 -1.05
N GLN A 37 9.01 1.87 -0.05
CA GLN A 37 9.78 1.35 1.09
C GLN A 37 10.73 0.22 0.68
N GLU A 38 10.29 -0.71 -0.17
CA GLU A 38 11.16 -1.76 -0.75
C GLU A 38 12.34 -1.15 -1.53
N SER A 39 12.10 -0.10 -2.32
CA SER A 39 13.18 0.65 -3.00
C SER A 39 14.16 1.32 -2.03
N ILE A 40 13.68 1.77 -0.86
CA ILE A 40 14.55 2.34 0.18
C ILE A 40 15.42 1.24 0.79
N ILE A 41 14.86 0.07 1.07
CA ILE A 41 15.60 -1.10 1.57
C ILE A 41 16.75 -1.45 0.63
N ASP A 42 16.49 -1.54 -0.68
CA ASP A 42 17.53 -1.85 -1.68
C ASP A 42 18.66 -0.82 -1.67
N LYS A 43 18.33 0.48 -1.59
CA LYS A 43 19.34 1.55 -1.52
C LYS A 43 20.18 1.47 -0.25
N ILE A 44 19.57 1.12 0.89
CA ILE A 44 20.29 0.95 2.14
C ILE A 44 21.23 -0.25 2.06
N ASN A 45 20.79 -1.36 1.46
CA ASN A 45 21.62 -2.54 1.24
C ASN A 45 22.86 -2.24 0.38
N HIS A 46 22.73 -1.37 -0.63
CA HIS A 46 23.89 -0.89 -1.40
C HIS A 46 24.87 -0.10 -0.52
N ILE A 47 24.38 0.80 0.33
CA ILE A 47 25.25 1.57 1.25
C ILE A 47 25.97 0.63 2.23
N ILE A 48 25.26 -0.33 2.83
CA ILE A 48 25.86 -1.33 3.74
C ILE A 48 26.93 -2.13 2.99
N THR A 49 26.67 -2.49 1.73
CA THR A 49 27.66 -3.19 0.88
C THR A 49 28.93 -2.36 0.66
N ASP A 50 28.79 -1.07 0.40
CA ASP A 50 29.92 -0.15 0.23
C ASP A 50 30.70 0.04 1.54
N LEU A 51 30.03 0.02 2.69
CA LEU A 51 30.66 0.10 4.01
C LEU A 51 31.54 -1.11 4.33
N PHE A 52 31.30 -2.29 3.74
CA PHE A 52 32.24 -3.41 3.87
C PHE A 52 33.60 -3.12 3.23
N GLN A 53 33.64 -2.27 2.20
CA GLN A 53 34.89 -1.87 1.54
C GLN A 53 35.58 -0.71 2.27
N ASN A 54 34.80 0.21 2.83
CA ASN A 54 35.29 1.35 3.60
C ASN A 54 34.52 1.48 4.93
N PRO A 55 34.98 0.81 6.00
CA PRO A 55 34.21 0.71 7.24
C PRO A 55 34.05 2.05 7.97
N ASP A 56 32.81 2.39 8.29
CA ASP A 56 32.42 3.45 9.22
C ASP A 56 31.32 2.89 10.13
N LYS A 57 31.67 2.62 11.40
CA LYS A 57 30.77 1.95 12.36
C LYS A 57 29.56 2.79 12.74
N ASP A 58 29.72 4.11 12.78
CA ASP A 58 28.61 5.00 13.14
C ASP A 58 27.61 5.06 11.98
N LEU A 59 28.12 5.11 10.74
CA LEU A 59 27.28 5.06 9.54
C LEU A 59 26.61 3.70 9.35
N GLU A 60 27.33 2.59 9.56
CA GLU A 60 26.79 1.22 9.50
C GLU A 60 25.59 1.06 10.44
N LYS A 61 25.73 1.46 11.70
CA LYS A 61 24.64 1.41 12.68
C LYS A 61 23.41 2.21 12.22
N VAL A 62 23.60 3.42 11.71
CA VAL A 62 22.49 4.26 11.23
C VAL A 62 21.80 3.62 10.02
N MET A 63 22.56 2.96 9.14
CA MET A 63 22.01 2.25 7.98
C MET A 63 21.25 0.99 8.38
N GLU A 64 21.73 0.21 9.34
CA GLU A 64 21.00 -0.94 9.89
C GLU A 64 19.67 -0.51 10.53
N GLU A 65 19.68 0.56 11.33
CA GLU A 65 18.46 1.12 11.91
C GLU A 65 17.48 1.66 10.85
N ALA A 66 18.00 2.22 9.75
CA ALA A 66 17.18 2.65 8.63
C ALA A 66 16.58 1.44 7.88
N HIS A 67 17.36 0.37 7.67
CA HIS A 67 16.90 -0.87 7.05
C HIS A 67 15.76 -1.49 7.85
N GLN A 68 15.93 -1.62 9.17
CA GLN A 68 14.90 -2.19 10.03
C GLN A 68 13.60 -1.38 9.97
N ARG A 69 13.67 -0.05 10.09
CA ARG A 69 12.48 0.81 10.01
C ARG A 69 11.76 0.71 8.67
N ALA A 70 12.51 0.63 7.57
CA ALA A 70 11.91 0.46 6.25
C ALA A 70 11.25 -0.91 6.11
N SER A 71 11.86 -1.97 6.63
CA SER A 71 11.29 -3.32 6.69
C SER A 71 9.99 -3.34 7.51
N ASP A 72 10.01 -2.76 8.71
CA ASP A 72 8.83 -2.67 9.57
C ASP A 72 7.69 -1.89 8.87
N ASN A 73 8.03 -0.84 8.12
CA ASN A 73 7.03 -0.10 7.34
C ASN A 73 6.42 -0.94 6.21
N VAL A 74 7.21 -1.76 5.49
CA VAL A 74 6.68 -2.68 4.47
C VAL A 74 5.65 -3.61 5.09
N ASP A 75 5.97 -4.22 6.23
CA ASP A 75 5.06 -5.13 6.93
C ASP A 75 3.79 -4.42 7.41
N ASN A 76 3.92 -3.25 8.04
CA ASN A 76 2.77 -2.46 8.49
C ASN A 76 1.84 -2.06 7.33
N ILE A 77 2.40 -1.67 6.18
CA ILE A 77 1.59 -1.30 5.00
C ILE A 77 0.92 -2.54 4.42
N ARG A 78 1.61 -3.68 4.36
CA ARG A 78 1.04 -4.94 3.88
C ARG A 78 -0.15 -5.37 4.74
N GLU A 79 -0.02 -5.33 6.06
CA GLU A 79 -1.13 -5.63 6.97
C GLU A 79 -2.30 -4.66 6.78
N ALA A 80 -2.03 -3.36 6.63
CA ALA A 80 -3.06 -2.37 6.36
C ALA A 80 -3.78 -2.60 5.02
N MET A 81 -3.06 -3.05 3.99
CA MET A 81 -3.63 -3.44 2.69
C MET A 81 -4.55 -4.65 2.85
N GLU A 82 -4.10 -5.72 3.51
CA GLU A 82 -4.88 -6.94 3.75
C GLU A 82 -6.19 -6.63 4.50
N GLU A 83 -6.13 -5.83 5.56
CA GLU A 83 -7.33 -5.38 6.28
C GLU A 83 -8.29 -4.56 5.41
N TYR A 84 -7.74 -3.72 4.52
CA TYR A 84 -8.53 -2.90 3.62
C TYR A 84 -9.16 -3.72 2.49
N GLU A 85 -8.46 -4.71 1.96
CA GLU A 85 -8.98 -5.68 0.99
C GLU A 85 -10.13 -6.50 1.57
N ILE A 86 -10.05 -6.91 2.84
CA ILE A 86 -11.17 -7.60 3.51
C ILE A 86 -12.41 -6.70 3.54
N LYS A 87 -12.25 -5.40 3.80
CA LYS A 87 -13.36 -4.42 3.77
C LYS A 87 -13.90 -4.24 2.36
N PHE A 88 -13.03 -4.21 1.35
CA PHE A 88 -13.39 -4.11 -0.05
C PHE A 88 -14.19 -5.33 -0.54
N ASN A 89 -13.71 -6.54 -0.27
CA ASN A 89 -14.35 -7.79 -0.65
C ASN A 89 -15.72 -7.95 0.01
N LYS A 90 -15.86 -7.55 1.29
CA LYS A 90 -17.16 -7.51 1.97
C LYS A 90 -18.13 -6.51 1.34
N ALA A 91 -17.63 -5.36 0.88
CA ALA A 91 -18.47 -4.38 0.20
C ALA A 91 -18.99 -4.93 -1.14
N GLN A 92 -18.14 -5.60 -1.93
CA GLN A 92 -18.53 -6.17 -3.23
C GLN A 92 -19.56 -7.31 -3.16
N GLN A 93 -19.67 -7.98 -2.01
CA GLN A 93 -20.58 -9.12 -1.80
C GLN A 93 -21.92 -8.73 -1.14
N ALA A 94 -22.09 -7.47 -0.73
CA ALA A 94 -23.29 -6.95 -0.08
C ALA A 94 -24.28 -6.36 -1.10
#